data_AF-A0A537EFE6-F1
#
_entry.id   AF-A0A537EFE6-F1
#
_cell.length_a   1.000
_cell.length_b   1.000
_cell.length_c   1.000
_cell.angle_alpha   90.00
_cell.angle_beta   90.00
_cell.angle_gamma   90.00
#
_symmetry.space_group_name_H-M   'P 1'
#
loop_
_entity.id
_entity.type
_entity.pdbx_description
1 polymer ?
#
loop_
_entity_poly.entity_id
_entity_poly.type
_entity_poly.pdbx_seq_one_letter_code
_entity_poly.pdbx_strand_id
1 'polypeptide(L)'
;MPQILQEITVSIFSQSHRPRKLLRKRSSNSEQTKRAREMHRPTILLDEQLFGLDEYLRDLGWVTTKVTPGVTDDEVVSLAKDNKYIVVSLDKKLLSRCRVMGIPSVDLGLEVQAKIVHESLQRIIASQARP
;
A
#
# COMPACT_ATOMS: atom_id res chain seq x y z
N MET A 1 17.47 -41.36 -18.24
CA MET A 1 17.89 -42.21 -19.38
C MET A 1 17.16 -43.52 -19.21
N PRO A 2 16.32 -43.96 -20.16
CA PRO A 2 16.47 -43.88 -21.64
C PRO A 2 15.67 -42.69 -22.25
N GLN A 3 15.78 -42.21 -23.51
CA GLN A 3 16.00 -42.80 -24.86
C GLN A 3 14.77 -43.64 -25.33
N ILE A 4 14.13 -43.54 -26.50
CA ILE A 4 14.27 -42.88 -27.84
C ILE A 4 12.81 -42.74 -28.38
N LEU A 5 12.30 -41.59 -28.87
CA LEU A 5 12.39 -40.99 -30.23
C LEU A 5 11.58 -41.72 -31.35
N GLN A 6 10.51 -41.07 -31.86
CA GLN A 6 9.84 -41.16 -33.18
C GLN A 6 8.54 -40.31 -33.07
N GLU A 7 8.26 -39.20 -33.77
CA GLU A 7 8.50 -38.72 -35.15
C GLU A 7 7.51 -39.28 -36.21
N ILE A 8 7.19 -38.44 -37.22
CA ILE A 8 6.39 -38.65 -38.46
C ILE A 8 4.86 -38.34 -38.35
N THR A 9 4.14 -37.65 -39.26
CA THR A 9 4.46 -36.59 -40.28
C THR A 9 3.16 -35.92 -40.83
N VAL A 10 3.12 -34.56 -40.83
CA VAL A 10 2.59 -33.59 -41.83
C VAL A 10 1.34 -33.88 -42.73
N SER A 11 0.44 -32.89 -42.84
CA SER A 11 -0.16 -32.33 -44.10
C SER A 11 -1.13 -31.18 -43.75
N ILE A 12 -0.75 -29.89 -43.82
CA ILE A 12 -0.69 -29.04 -45.03
C ILE A 12 -1.93 -29.15 -45.92
N PHE A 13 -2.76 -28.11 -45.92
CA PHE A 13 -3.53 -27.70 -47.11
C PHE A 13 -3.55 -26.18 -47.23
N SER A 14 -3.44 -25.70 -48.46
CA SER A 14 -3.33 -24.28 -48.82
C SER A 14 -4.49 -23.87 -49.72
N GLN A 15 -5.06 -22.66 -49.55
CA GLN A 15 -5.32 -21.71 -50.65
C GLN A 15 -6.01 -20.38 -50.25
N SER A 16 -5.34 -19.28 -50.61
CA SER A 16 -5.81 -18.11 -51.38
C SER A 16 -7.11 -17.31 -51.02
N HIS A 17 -6.88 -16.09 -50.51
CA HIS A 17 -7.50 -14.79 -50.85
C HIS A 17 -9.02 -14.61 -51.13
N ARG A 18 -9.66 -13.71 -50.35
CA ARG A 18 -9.95 -12.30 -50.76
C ARG A 18 -10.50 -11.46 -49.57
N PRO A 19 -10.32 -10.12 -49.55
CA PRO A 19 -10.65 -9.30 -48.38
C PRO A 19 -12.11 -8.80 -48.38
N ARG A 20 -12.72 -8.73 -47.19
CA ARG A 20 -13.93 -7.93 -46.94
C ARG A 20 -13.65 -6.86 -45.89
N LYS A 21 -13.53 -5.60 -46.33
CA LYS A 21 -13.60 -4.44 -45.44
C LYS A 21 -15.02 -4.34 -44.89
N LEU A 22 -15.22 -4.59 -43.59
CA LEU A 22 -16.43 -4.15 -42.89
C LEU A 22 -16.07 -3.40 -41.61
N LEU A 23 -16.37 -2.11 -41.68
CA LEU A 23 -16.27 -1.11 -40.62
C LEU A 23 -17.11 -1.53 -39.40
N ARG A 24 -16.49 -1.79 -38.24
CA ARG A 24 -17.22 -1.73 -36.97
C ARG A 24 -16.34 -1.35 -35.77
N LYS A 25 -16.58 -0.14 -35.29
CA LYS A 25 -16.34 0.40 -33.94
C LYS A 25 -14.96 0.09 -33.31
N ARG A 26 -14.10 1.11 -33.32
CA ARG A 26 -13.16 1.36 -32.20
C ARG A 26 -13.98 1.50 -30.92
N SER A 27 -14.13 0.42 -30.14
CA SER A 27 -14.63 0.52 -28.77
C SER A 27 -13.56 1.21 -27.93
N SER A 28 -13.90 2.37 -27.39
CA SER A 28 -13.08 3.25 -26.54
C SER A 28 -12.81 2.64 -25.17
N ASN A 29 -12.13 1.49 -25.13
CA ASN A 29 -11.83 0.75 -23.90
C ASN A 29 -10.55 1.23 -23.17
N SER A 30 -9.95 2.33 -23.65
CA SER A 30 -8.71 2.93 -23.15
C SER A 30 -8.90 4.03 -22.10
N GLU A 31 -10.15 4.48 -21.87
CA GLU A 31 -10.45 5.51 -20.85
C GLU A 31 -11.12 4.93 -19.61
N GLN A 32 -11.87 3.84 -19.76
CA GLN A 32 -12.58 3.20 -18.62
C GLN A 32 -11.63 2.47 -17.67
N THR A 33 -10.47 2.02 -18.16
CA THR A 33 -9.36 1.48 -17.34
C THR A 33 -8.52 2.56 -16.66
N LYS A 34 -8.57 3.83 -17.10
CA LYS A 34 -7.90 4.95 -16.41
C LYS A 34 -8.66 5.47 -15.19
N ARG A 35 -9.95 5.12 -15.03
CA ARG A 35 -10.77 5.46 -13.86
C ARG A 35 -10.85 4.36 -12.80
N ALA A 36 -10.20 3.22 -13.03
CA ALA A 36 -10.42 2.00 -12.25
C ALA A 36 -9.53 1.82 -10.99
N ARG A 37 -8.87 2.89 -10.51
CA ARG A 37 -8.18 2.93 -9.21
C ARG A 37 -8.17 4.36 -8.63
N GLU A 38 -9.33 4.89 -8.27
CA GLU A 38 -9.40 5.75 -7.08
C GLU A 38 -9.08 4.87 -5.87
N MET A 39 -7.77 4.69 -5.63
CA MET A 39 -7.26 4.05 -4.42
C MET A 39 -7.68 4.91 -3.24
N HIS A 40 -8.85 4.60 -2.67
CA HIS A 40 -9.30 5.20 -1.43
C HIS A 40 -8.19 4.99 -0.41
N ARG A 41 -7.55 6.08 0.02
CA ARG A 41 -6.45 6.03 0.97
C ARG A 41 -6.97 5.37 2.25
N PRO A 42 -6.28 4.37 2.81
CA PRO A 42 -6.75 3.70 4.02
C PRO A 42 -6.83 4.71 5.16
N THR A 43 -7.85 4.55 6.01
CA THR A 43 -8.01 5.35 7.21
C THR A 43 -6.94 4.97 8.24
N ILE A 44 -6.35 5.99 8.84
CA ILE A 44 -5.30 5.87 9.86
C ILE A 44 -5.96 5.94 11.24
N LEU A 45 -5.79 4.90 12.05
CA LEU A 45 -6.17 4.91 13.46
C LEU A 45 -4.97 5.36 14.30
N LEU A 46 -5.12 6.49 14.98
CA LEU A 46 -4.10 7.11 15.80
C LEU A 46 -4.35 6.79 17.26
N ASP A 47 -3.36 6.20 17.91
CA ASP A 47 -3.32 5.94 19.35
C ASP A 47 -3.39 7.25 20.17
N GLU A 48 -3.85 7.14 21.43
CA GLU A 48 -4.16 8.26 22.32
C GLU A 48 -2.97 9.23 22.50
N GLN A 49 -1.74 8.69 22.50
CA GLN A 49 -0.52 9.43 22.76
C GLN A 49 -0.04 10.32 21.59
N LEU A 50 -0.69 10.27 20.41
CA LEU A 50 -0.25 10.94 19.18
C LEU A 50 -0.92 12.31 18.95
N PHE A 51 -0.87 13.18 19.96
CA PHE A 51 -1.41 14.54 19.89
C PHE A 51 -0.79 15.37 18.75
N GLY A 52 -1.64 16.05 17.96
CA GLY A 52 -1.21 16.98 16.90
C GLY A 52 -0.77 16.33 15.59
N LEU A 53 -0.57 15.01 15.57
CA LEU A 53 -0.26 14.27 14.34
C LEU A 53 -1.50 14.16 13.43
N ASP A 54 -2.70 14.22 14.01
CA ASP A 54 -3.95 14.04 13.27
C ASP A 54 -4.34 15.25 12.42
N GLU A 55 -4.03 16.49 12.82
CA GLU A 55 -4.11 17.66 11.94
C GLU A 55 -3.12 17.54 10.78
N TYR A 56 -1.86 17.25 11.07
CA TYR A 56 -0.80 17.20 10.06
C TYR A 56 -1.04 16.12 8.99
N LEU A 57 -1.54 14.95 9.39
CA LEU A 57 -1.92 13.89 8.45
C LEU A 57 -3.15 14.29 7.61
N ARG A 58 -4.11 15.03 8.17
CA ARG A 58 -5.27 15.57 7.43
C ARG A 58 -4.83 16.60 6.38
N ASP A 59 -3.88 17.47 6.70
CA ASP A 59 -3.29 18.43 5.75
C ASP A 59 -2.55 17.73 4.59
N LEU A 60 -1.94 16.57 4.85
CA LEU A 60 -1.36 15.69 3.81
C LEU A 60 -2.40 14.87 3.02
N GLY A 61 -3.70 15.07 3.31
CA GLY A 61 -4.81 14.41 2.63
C GLY A 61 -5.04 12.96 3.06
N TRP A 62 -4.77 12.62 4.33
CA TRP A 62 -5.15 11.33 4.91
C TRP A 62 -6.44 11.46 5.73
N VAL A 63 -7.25 10.40 5.72
CA VAL A 63 -8.38 10.27 6.64
C VAL A 63 -7.84 9.66 7.94
N THR A 64 -8.05 10.34 9.06
CA THR A 64 -7.59 9.92 10.38
C THR A 64 -8.77 9.70 11.32
N THR A 65 -8.61 8.80 12.28
CA THR A 65 -9.51 8.60 13.41
C THR A 65 -8.64 8.45 14.66
N LYS A 66 -9.01 9.10 15.77
CA LYS A 66 -8.29 8.98 17.04
C LYS A 66 -8.95 7.92 17.92
N VAL A 67 -8.15 7.13 18.61
CA VAL A 67 -8.60 6.32 19.75
C VAL A 67 -9.11 7.26 20.84
N THR A 68 -10.30 7.00 21.38
CA THR A 68 -10.84 7.78 22.50
C THR A 68 -10.15 7.39 23.81
N PRO A 69 -9.88 8.34 24.72
CA PRO A 69 -9.23 8.06 25.99
C PRO A 69 -9.92 6.96 26.80
N GLY A 70 -9.12 6.06 27.39
CA GLY A 70 -9.61 4.95 28.20
C GLY A 70 -10.09 3.71 27.44
N VAL A 71 -9.96 3.68 26.10
CA VAL A 71 -10.14 2.46 25.30
C VAL A 71 -8.92 1.55 25.46
N THR A 72 -9.16 0.24 25.56
CA THR A 72 -8.11 -0.77 25.76
C THR A 72 -7.43 -1.21 24.46
N ASP A 73 -6.20 -1.73 24.54
CA ASP A 73 -5.49 -2.36 23.41
C ASP A 73 -6.36 -3.40 22.67
N ASP A 74 -7.18 -4.18 23.40
CA ASP A 74 -8.09 -5.19 22.84
C ASP A 74 -9.12 -4.56 21.89
N GLU A 75 -9.69 -3.43 22.30
CA GLU A 75 -10.68 -2.68 21.55
C GLU A 75 -10.03 -1.93 20.38
N VAL A 76 -8.84 -1.33 20.56
CA VAL A 76 -8.07 -0.70 19.47
C VAL A 76 -7.74 -1.70 18.36
N VAL A 77 -7.25 -2.89 18.75
CA VAL A 77 -6.95 -4.00 17.83
C VAL A 77 -8.21 -4.47 17.10
N SER A 78 -9.33 -4.62 17.81
CA SER A 78 -10.61 -5.05 17.22
C SER A 78 -11.15 -4.01 16.23
N LEU A 79 -11.20 -2.74 16.65
CA LEU A 79 -11.62 -1.60 15.83
C LEU A 79 -10.78 -1.50 14.54
N ALA A 80 -9.46 -1.62 14.65
CA ALA A 80 -8.57 -1.56 13.51
C ALA A 80 -8.78 -2.73 12.54
N LYS A 81 -8.97 -3.94 13.06
CA LYS A 81 -9.21 -5.14 12.26
C LYS A 81 -10.53 -5.06 11.49
N ASP A 82 -11.62 -4.72 12.18
CA ASP A 82 -12.96 -4.72 11.60
C ASP A 82 -13.14 -3.63 10.53
N ASN A 83 -12.54 -2.45 10.76
CA ASN A 83 -12.61 -1.32 9.83
C ASN A 83 -11.42 -1.28 8.85
N LYS A 84 -10.48 -2.23 8.93
CA LYS A 84 -9.26 -2.32 8.09
C LYS A 84 -8.38 -1.07 8.16
N TYR A 85 -8.26 -0.48 9.34
CA TYR A 85 -7.43 0.70 9.58
C TYR A 85 -5.94 0.34 9.67
N ILE A 86 -5.09 1.33 9.39
CA ILE A 86 -3.66 1.27 9.71
C ILE A 86 -3.46 1.86 11.11
N VAL A 87 -2.94 1.09 12.05
CA VAL A 87 -2.68 1.56 13.43
C VAL A 87 -1.35 2.32 13.49
N VAL A 88 -1.34 3.50 14.08
CA VAL A 88 -0.11 4.25 14.39
C VAL A 88 -0.06 4.44 15.90
N SER A 89 1.05 4.05 16.52
CA SER A 89 1.20 4.05 17.98
C SER A 89 2.67 4.24 18.39
N LEU A 90 2.87 4.63 19.65
CA LEU A 90 4.15 4.62 20.35
C LEU A 90 4.33 3.35 21.20
N ASP A 91 3.26 2.62 21.51
CA ASP A 91 3.29 1.44 22.39
C ASP A 91 3.71 0.18 21.63
N LYS A 92 4.92 -0.30 21.96
CA LYS A 92 5.47 -1.55 21.44
C LYS A 92 4.60 -2.78 21.74
N LYS A 93 3.81 -2.80 22.82
CA LYS A 93 2.88 -3.90 23.14
C LYS A 93 1.73 -3.94 22.14
N LEU A 94 1.01 -2.84 21.99
CA LEU A 94 -0.07 -2.70 21.00
C LEU A 94 0.42 -3.02 19.58
N LEU A 95 1.55 -2.46 19.16
CA LEU A 95 2.15 -2.74 17.86
C LEU A 95 2.56 -4.22 17.67
N SER A 96 3.07 -4.87 18.72
CA SER A 96 3.40 -6.30 18.68
C SER A 96 2.15 -7.15 18.49
N ARG A 97 1.04 -6.78 19.14
CA ARG A 97 -0.26 -7.44 18.96
C ARG A 97 -0.82 -7.25 17.56
N CYS A 98 -0.78 -6.03 17.02
CA CYS A 98 -1.16 -5.74 15.64
C CYS A 98 -0.39 -6.62 14.65
N ARG A 99 0.94 -6.76 14.83
CA ARG A 99 1.79 -7.63 14.02
C ARG A 99 1.38 -9.11 14.08
N VAL A 100 1.13 -9.65 15.27
CA VAL A 100 0.67 -11.05 15.45
C VAL A 100 -0.69 -11.29 14.78
N MET A 101 -1.57 -10.29 14.80
CA MET A 101 -2.92 -10.39 14.22
C MET A 101 -2.99 -9.97 12.74
N GLY A 102 -1.86 -9.67 12.10
CA GLY A 102 -1.78 -9.28 10.68
C GLY A 102 -2.39 -7.89 10.37
N ILE A 103 -2.55 -7.04 11.39
CA ILE A 103 -3.07 -5.68 11.24
C ILE A 103 -1.91 -4.78 10.77
N PRO A 104 -2.07 -4.01 9.68
CA PRO A 104 -1.06 -3.04 9.26
C PRO A 104 -0.83 -1.99 10.34
N SER A 105 0.43 -1.75 10.71
CA SER A 105 0.77 -0.76 11.71
C SER A 105 2.08 -0.02 11.43
N VAL A 106 2.17 1.21 11.92
CA VAL A 106 3.36 2.08 11.85
C VAL A 106 3.86 2.34 13.26
N ASP A 107 5.13 2.03 13.48
CA ASP A 107 5.85 2.29 14.73
C ASP A 107 6.41 3.72 14.71
N LEU A 108 6.02 4.53 15.70
CA LEU A 108 6.57 5.88 15.93
C LEU A 108 7.39 5.95 17.23
N GLY A 109 7.78 4.82 17.82
CA GLY A 109 8.54 4.75 19.06
C GLY A 109 9.90 5.44 19.00
N LEU A 110 10.50 5.66 20.17
CA LEU A 110 11.70 6.49 20.37
C LEU A 110 12.87 6.15 19.43
N GLU A 111 13.10 4.87 19.13
CA GLU A 111 14.16 4.42 18.21
C GLU A 111 13.94 4.93 16.77
N VAL A 112 12.69 4.92 16.30
CA VAL A 112 12.31 5.44 14.97
C VAL A 112 12.47 6.96 14.94
N GLN A 113 12.02 7.65 15.98
CA GLN A 113 12.18 9.10 16.10
C GLN A 113 13.65 9.53 16.14
N ALA A 114 14.47 8.86 16.97
CA ALA A 114 15.90 9.14 17.08
C ALA A 114 16.63 8.94 15.74
N LYS A 115 16.27 7.89 14.98
CA LYS A 115 16.78 7.68 13.62
C LYS A 115 16.39 8.83 12.67
N ILE A 116 15.11 9.20 12.62
CA ILE A 116 14.62 10.28 11.75
C ILE A 116 15.32 11.61 12.09
N VAL A 117 15.50 11.93 13.38
CA VAL A 117 16.21 13.12 13.84
C VAL A 117 17.68 13.06 13.42
N HIS A 118 18.38 11.95 13.65
CA HIS A 118 19.78 11.78 13.28
C HIS A 118 20.03 11.95 11.77
N GLU A 119 19.23 11.27 10.93
CA GLU A 119 19.29 11.38 9.47
C GLU A 119 18.96 12.80 8.98
N SER A 120 18.10 13.53 9.70
CA SER A 120 17.77 14.92 9.38
C SER A 120 18.91 15.88 9.74
N LEU A 121 19.54 15.70 10.91
CA LEU A 121 20.70 16.48 11.33
C LEU A 121 21.90 16.26 10.38
N GLN A 122 22.19 15.02 9.99
CA GLN A 122 23.24 14.72 9.01
C GLN A 122 22.99 15.42 7.66
N ARG A 123 21.74 15.42 7.17
CA ARG A 123 21.38 16.12 5.92
C ARG A 123 21.57 17.64 6.03
N ILE A 124 21.20 18.24 7.16
CA ILE A 124 21.38 19.68 7.41
C ILE A 124 22.88 20.02 7.41
N ILE A 125 23.70 19.30 8.17
CA ILE A 125 25.16 19.50 8.21
C ILE A 125 25.77 19.36 6.80
N ALA A 126 25.41 18.32 6.06
CA ALA A 126 25.89 18.09 4.69
C ALA A 126 25.43 19.18 3.68
N SER A 127 24.29 19.83 3.91
CA SER A 127 23.84 20.98 3.10
C SER A 127 24.59 22.28 3.43
N GLN A 128 24.95 22.48 4.70
CA GLN A 128 25.70 23.66 5.17
C GLN A 128 27.19 23.59 4.84
N ALA A 129 27.75 22.39 4.68
CA ALA A 129 29.14 22.16 4.29
C ALA A 129 29.41 22.33 2.77
N ARG A 130 28.42 22.76 1.99
CA ARG A 130 28.57 23.00 0.55
C ARG A 130 28.84 24.50 0.32
N PRO A 131 30.01 24.89 -0.22
CA PRO A 131 30.38 26.29 -0.44
C PRO A 131 29.60 26.95 -1.58
#